data_AF-A0A534NNJ5-F1
#
_entry.id   AF-A0A534NNJ5-F1
#
_cell.length_a   1.000
_cell.length_b   1.000
_cell.length_c   1.000
_cell.angle_alpha   90.00
_cell.angle_beta   90.00
_cell.angle_gamma   90.00
#
_symmetry.space_group_name_H-M   'P 1'
#
loop_
_entity.id
_entity.type
_entity.pdbx_description
1 polymer ?
#
loop_
_entity_poly.entity_id
_entity_poly.type
_entity_poly.pdbx_seq_one_letter_code
_entity_poly.pdbx_strand_id
1 'polypeptide(L)'
;MRAVLLALGYAWAAPTTLVCLLLFLLPMWLLRQARPAVWRAGAWEWTVNTGSRFCRWYARDGGWGATTLGWCILLASSSDALPLALHERRHVAQNLVLGPLFMPLYGLLWLVFGYERHPLERDARAAAGEAF
;
A
#
# COMPACT_ATOMS: atom_id res chain seq x y z
N MET A 1 -19.42 -18.18 -3.46
CA MET A 1 -18.31 -18.02 -4.43
C MET A 1 -17.40 -16.83 -4.11
N ARG A 2 -17.93 -15.58 -4.06
CA ARG A 2 -17.12 -14.36 -3.83
C ARG A 2 -16.22 -14.40 -2.58
N ALA A 3 -16.76 -14.87 -1.45
CA ALA A 3 -15.99 -14.96 -0.20
C ALA A 3 -14.80 -15.95 -0.29
N VAL A 4 -14.98 -17.06 -1.01
CA VAL A 4 -13.92 -18.06 -1.22
C VAL A 4 -12.80 -17.47 -2.08
N LEU A 5 -13.14 -16.78 -3.17
CA LEU A 5 -12.15 -16.10 -4.01
C LEU A 5 -11.38 -15.02 -3.24
N LEU A 6 -12.06 -14.27 -2.38
CA LEU A 6 -11.40 -13.30 -1.50
C LEU A 6 -10.44 -14.00 -0.54
N ALA A 7 -10.88 -15.05 0.13
CA ALA A 7 -10.03 -15.81 1.05
C ALA A 7 -8.79 -16.39 0.34
N LEU A 8 -8.95 -16.91 -0.88
CA LEU A 8 -7.84 -17.36 -1.71
C LEU A 8 -6.91 -16.21 -2.10
N GLY A 9 -7.45 -15.04 -2.43
CA GLY A 9 -6.65 -13.84 -2.70
C GLY A 9 -5.83 -13.40 -1.49
N TYR A 10 -6.39 -13.44 -0.28
CA TYR A 10 -5.63 -13.20 0.95
C TYR A 10 -4.62 -14.33 1.21
N ALA A 11 -4.95 -15.58 0.98
CA ALA A 11 -3.94 -16.65 1.09
C ALA A 11 -2.78 -16.42 0.11
N TRP A 12 -3.10 -15.96 -1.11
CA TRP A 12 -2.14 -15.71 -2.17
C TRP A 12 -1.25 -14.49 -1.91
N ALA A 13 -1.80 -13.39 -1.38
CA ALA A 13 -1.03 -12.21 -1.01
C ALA A 13 -0.26 -12.35 0.33
N ALA A 14 -0.51 -13.43 1.10
CA ALA A 14 0.06 -13.62 2.43
C ALA A 14 1.60 -13.56 2.48
N PRO A 15 2.36 -14.14 1.54
CA PRO A 15 3.82 -14.06 1.56
C PRO A 15 4.31 -12.61 1.47
N THR A 16 3.72 -11.83 0.57
CA THR A 16 4.03 -10.40 0.41
C THR A 16 3.70 -9.60 1.66
N THR A 17 2.54 -9.88 2.28
CA THR A 17 2.14 -9.27 3.54
C THR A 17 3.10 -9.63 4.67
N LEU A 18 3.52 -10.90 4.79
CA LEU A 18 4.47 -11.32 5.82
C LEU A 18 5.82 -10.62 5.66
N VAL A 19 6.31 -10.48 4.44
CA VAL A 19 7.53 -9.70 4.14
C VAL A 19 7.34 -8.24 4.54
N CYS A 20 6.22 -7.62 4.18
CA CYS A 20 5.88 -6.25 4.58
C CYS A 20 5.92 -6.07 6.11
N LEU A 21 5.25 -6.97 6.83
CA LEU A 21 5.15 -6.92 8.28
C LEU A 21 6.50 -7.14 8.94
N LEU A 22 7.22 -8.21 8.60
CA LEU A 22 8.43 -8.62 9.30
C LEU A 22 9.63 -7.72 9.00
N LEU A 23 9.76 -7.26 7.75
CA LEU A 23 10.94 -6.49 7.33
C LEU A 23 10.75 -4.98 7.44
N PHE A 24 9.51 -4.48 7.43
CA PHE A 24 9.24 -3.05 7.45
C PHE A 24 8.40 -2.63 8.66
N LEU A 25 7.14 -3.07 8.76
CA LEU A 25 6.21 -2.52 9.75
C LEU A 25 6.56 -2.91 11.20
N LEU A 26 7.02 -4.13 11.44
CA LEU A 26 7.44 -4.59 12.76
C LEU A 26 8.68 -3.81 13.27
N PRO A 27 9.79 -3.69 12.52
CA PRO A 27 10.90 -2.81 12.90
C PRO A 27 10.45 -1.37 13.11
N MET A 28 9.62 -0.82 12.22
CA MET A 28 9.12 0.55 12.35
C MET A 28 8.28 0.74 13.61
N TRP A 29 7.46 -0.24 13.98
CA TRP A 29 6.69 -0.22 15.22
C TRP A 29 7.58 -0.26 16.46
N LEU A 30 8.53 -1.21 16.49
CA LEU A 30 9.47 -1.38 17.60
C LEU A 30 10.32 -0.11 17.82
N LEU A 31 10.71 0.56 16.73
CA LEU A 31 11.45 1.82 16.75
C LEU A 31 10.56 3.07 16.92
N ARG A 32 9.26 2.88 17.20
CA ARG A 32 8.26 3.93 17.37
C ARG A 32 8.19 4.92 16.18
N GLN A 33 8.47 4.43 14.98
CA GLN A 33 8.37 5.21 13.74
C GLN A 33 6.96 5.16 13.12
N ALA A 34 6.25 4.05 13.30
CA ALA A 34 4.86 3.89 12.87
C ALA A 34 4.04 3.15 13.94
N ARG A 35 2.73 3.17 13.79
CA ARG A 35 1.80 2.46 14.66
C ARG A 35 0.74 1.73 13.83
N PRO A 36 0.33 0.52 14.25
CA PRO A 36 -0.80 -0.14 13.63
C PRO A 36 -2.06 0.70 13.87
N ALA A 37 -2.85 0.88 12.83
CA ALA A 37 -4.18 1.44 12.94
C ALA A 37 -5.22 0.32 12.78
N VAL A 38 -6.40 0.67 12.27
CA VAL A 38 -7.57 -0.20 12.21
C VAL A 38 -7.59 -1.00 10.91
N TRP A 39 -8.16 -2.21 10.95
CA TRP A 39 -8.52 -2.93 9.73
C TRP A 39 -9.70 -2.24 9.05
N ARG A 40 -9.53 -1.76 7.82
CA ARG A 40 -10.55 -0.98 7.12
C ARG A 40 -10.66 -1.44 5.67
N ALA A 41 -11.89 -1.77 5.27
CA ALA A 41 -12.25 -2.13 3.89
C ALA A 41 -11.35 -3.22 3.25
N GLY A 42 -10.88 -4.19 4.05
CA GLY A 42 -10.04 -5.29 3.56
C GLY A 42 -8.53 -5.03 3.58
N ALA A 43 -8.10 -3.93 4.20
CA ALA A 43 -6.69 -3.60 4.36
C ALA A 43 -6.35 -3.33 5.83
N TRP A 44 -5.12 -3.65 6.21
CA TRP A 44 -4.56 -3.25 7.49
C TRP A 44 -3.85 -1.91 7.33
N GLU A 45 -4.49 -0.85 7.81
CA GLU A 45 -3.92 0.50 7.76
C GLU A 45 -2.93 0.69 8.91
N TRP A 46 -1.80 1.32 8.60
CA TRP A 46 -0.74 1.74 9.50
C TRP A 46 -0.50 3.22 9.27
N THR A 47 -0.15 3.95 10.33
CA THR A 47 0.17 5.38 10.21
C THR A 47 1.59 5.62 10.71
N VAL A 48 2.35 6.41 9.96
CA VAL A 48 3.63 6.91 10.44
C VAL A 48 3.39 7.86 11.62
N ASN A 49 4.22 7.76 12.66
CA ASN A 49 4.13 8.65 13.82
C ASN A 49 4.65 10.05 13.46
N THR A 50 3.82 11.07 13.66
CA THR A 50 4.17 12.48 13.42
C THR A 50 5.45 12.86 14.16
N GLY A 51 6.40 13.49 13.47
CA GLY A 51 7.68 13.92 14.05
C GLY A 51 8.72 12.81 14.21
N SER A 52 8.44 11.57 13.78
CA SER A 52 9.46 10.51 13.71
C SER A 52 10.53 10.81 12.65
N ARG A 53 11.70 10.17 12.76
CA ARG A 53 12.78 10.34 11.76
C ARG A 53 12.33 9.86 10.39
N PHE A 54 11.59 8.76 10.36
CA PHE A 54 10.99 8.21 9.16
C PHE A 54 9.93 9.13 8.58
N CYS A 55 9.02 9.68 9.39
CA CYS A 55 8.01 10.67 8.96
C CYS A 55 8.67 11.84 8.23
N ARG A 56 9.73 12.40 8.82
CA ARG A 56 10.48 13.49 8.20
C ARG A 56 11.15 13.13 6.89
N TRP A 57 11.34 11.86 6.54
CA TRP A 57 11.90 11.42 5.25
C TRP A 57 10.80 11.03 4.27
N TYR A 58 9.80 10.29 4.75
CA TYR A 58 8.69 9.74 3.99
C TYR A 58 7.70 10.82 3.54
N ALA A 59 7.35 11.75 4.43
CA ALA A 59 6.37 12.82 4.20
C ALA A 59 7.03 14.19 3.88
N ARG A 60 8.23 14.20 3.27
CA ARG A 60 8.86 15.44 2.78
C ARG A 60 8.08 16.03 1.61
N ASP A 61 8.34 17.28 1.25
CA ASP A 61 7.81 17.87 0.01
C ASP A 61 8.20 16.98 -1.19
N GLY A 62 7.19 16.47 -1.91
CA GLY A 62 7.38 15.49 -2.99
C GLY A 62 7.64 14.04 -2.53
N GLY A 63 7.47 13.75 -1.24
CA GLY A 63 7.53 12.42 -0.65
C GLY A 63 6.26 11.60 -0.85
N TRP A 64 6.22 10.43 -0.21
CA TRP A 64 5.12 9.47 -0.36
C TRP A 64 3.99 9.82 0.62
N GLY A 65 2.79 10.03 0.09
CA GLY A 65 1.59 10.18 0.93
C GLY A 65 1.16 8.85 1.53
N ALA A 66 1.25 7.78 0.76
CA ALA A 66 0.97 6.42 1.21
C ALA A 66 1.72 5.38 0.37
N THR A 67 1.75 4.14 0.85
CA THR A 67 2.32 3.00 0.13
C THR A 67 1.64 1.72 0.58
N THR A 68 1.41 0.82 -0.38
CA THR A 68 0.78 -0.49 -0.15
C THR A 68 1.72 -1.63 -0.48
N LEU A 69 1.72 -2.65 0.39
CA LEU A 69 2.34 -3.94 0.09
C LEU A 69 1.53 -5.08 0.72
N GLY A 70 1.15 -6.06 -0.10
CA GLY A 70 0.19 -7.09 0.32
C GLY A 70 -1.17 -6.45 0.62
N TRP A 71 -1.70 -6.69 1.81
CA TRP A 71 -2.88 -5.97 2.34
C TRP A 71 -2.55 -4.95 3.42
N CYS A 72 -1.28 -4.54 3.55
CA CYS A 72 -0.87 -3.50 4.48
C CYS A 72 -0.72 -2.16 3.75
N ILE A 73 -1.31 -1.11 4.32
CA ILE A 73 -1.22 0.26 3.81
C ILE A 73 -0.49 1.10 4.87
N LEU A 74 0.57 1.80 4.47
CA LEU A 74 1.27 2.76 5.33
C LEU A 74 0.94 4.18 4.89
N LEU A 75 0.21 4.89 5.74
CA LEU A 75 -0.22 6.28 5.56
C LEU A 75 0.77 7.24 6.23
N ALA A 76 1.11 8.34 5.56
CA ALA A 76 1.96 9.39 6.10
C ALA A 76 1.25 10.17 7.22
N SER A 77 -0.06 10.34 7.11
CA SER A 77 -0.91 10.99 8.12
C SER A 77 -2.23 10.25 8.31
N SER A 78 -2.79 10.30 9.52
CA SER A 78 -4.16 9.81 9.78
C SER A 78 -5.24 10.60 9.02
N SER A 79 -4.87 11.74 8.43
CA SER A 79 -5.74 12.62 7.64
C SER A 79 -5.57 12.45 6.12
N ASP A 80 -4.89 11.42 5.67
CA ASP A 80 -4.65 11.22 4.24
C ASP A 80 -5.98 11.14 3.49
N ALA A 81 -6.14 12.06 2.54
CA ALA A 81 -7.39 12.37 1.88
C ALA A 81 -8.06 11.08 1.40
N LEU A 82 -9.39 10.98 1.53
CA LEU A 82 -10.19 9.84 1.06
C LEU A 82 -9.73 9.27 -0.32
N PRO A 83 -9.34 10.10 -1.32
CA PRO A 83 -8.77 9.61 -2.57
C PRO A 83 -7.52 8.74 -2.41
N LEU A 84 -6.57 9.13 -1.55
CA LEU A 84 -5.33 8.36 -1.34
C LEU A 84 -5.63 7.01 -0.69
N ALA A 85 -6.56 6.97 0.27
CA ALA A 85 -6.99 5.70 0.85
C ALA A 85 -7.70 4.79 -0.18
N LEU A 86 -8.43 5.35 -1.14
CA LEU A 86 -9.04 4.58 -2.23
C LEU A 86 -7.99 4.07 -3.23
N HIS A 87 -7.01 4.91 -3.57
CA HIS A 87 -5.86 4.58 -4.41
C HIS A 87 -5.11 3.37 -3.85
N GLU A 88 -4.68 3.45 -2.60
CA GLU A 88 -3.93 2.38 -1.93
C GLU A 88 -4.73 1.08 -1.79
N ARG A 89 -6.04 1.19 -1.51
CA ARG A 89 -6.92 0.00 -1.49
C ARG A 89 -7.03 -0.66 -2.86
N ARG A 90 -6.90 0.08 -3.96
CA ARG A 90 -6.82 -0.53 -5.28
C ARG A 90 -5.55 -1.35 -5.44
N HIS A 91 -4.41 -0.88 -4.92
CA HIS A 91 -3.19 -1.68 -4.84
C HIS A 91 -3.35 -2.93 -3.97
N VAL A 92 -4.11 -2.87 -2.87
CA VAL A 92 -4.44 -4.08 -2.09
C VAL A 92 -5.20 -5.07 -2.98
N ALA A 93 -6.22 -4.63 -3.70
CA ALA A 93 -6.96 -5.51 -4.61
C ALA A 93 -6.07 -6.08 -5.72
N GLN A 94 -5.13 -5.31 -6.26
CA GLN A 94 -4.13 -5.80 -7.21
C GLN A 94 -3.20 -6.86 -6.57
N ASN A 95 -2.77 -6.66 -5.31
CA ASN A 95 -2.00 -7.64 -4.55
C ASN A 95 -2.79 -8.92 -4.30
N LEU A 96 -4.10 -8.87 -4.04
CA LEU A 96 -4.92 -10.08 -3.87
C LEU A 96 -5.02 -10.92 -5.17
N VAL A 97 -4.87 -10.28 -6.33
CA VAL A 97 -4.88 -10.96 -7.64
C VAL A 97 -3.47 -11.45 -8.03
N LEU A 98 -2.46 -10.60 -7.87
CA LEU A 98 -1.09 -10.86 -8.35
C LEU A 98 -0.21 -11.56 -7.29
N GLY A 99 -0.55 -11.43 -6.02
CA GLY A 99 0.16 -12.01 -4.88
C GLY A 99 1.64 -11.61 -4.88
N PRO A 100 2.58 -12.58 -4.76
CA PRO A 100 4.03 -12.31 -4.79
C PRO A 100 4.53 -11.70 -6.11
N LEU A 101 3.78 -11.83 -7.20
CA LEU A 101 4.15 -11.25 -8.49
C LEU A 101 3.86 -9.75 -8.60
N PHE A 102 3.16 -9.16 -7.62
CA PHE A 102 2.83 -7.73 -7.64
C PHE A 102 4.09 -6.86 -7.78
N MET A 103 5.07 -7.01 -6.88
CA MET A 103 6.28 -6.17 -6.87
C MET A 103 7.17 -6.37 -8.11
N PRO A 104 7.46 -7.61 -8.57
CA PRO A 104 8.18 -7.82 -9.81
C PRO A 104 7.49 -7.19 -11.03
N LEU A 105 6.17 -7.36 -11.13
CA LEU A 105 5.40 -6.82 -12.24
C LEU A 105 5.34 -5.28 -12.19
N TYR A 106 5.14 -4.71 -11.00
CA TYR A 106 5.18 -3.28 -10.79
C TYR A 106 6.53 -2.71 -11.21
N GLY A 107 7.64 -3.29 -10.74
CA GLY A 107 8.98 -2.85 -11.12
C GLY A 107 9.23 -2.93 -12.63
N LEU A 108 8.81 -4.03 -13.27
CA LEU A 108 8.94 -4.20 -14.72
C LEU A 108 8.12 -3.14 -15.49
N LEU A 109 6.86 -2.94 -15.12
CA LEU A 109 5.98 -1.96 -15.75
C LEU A 109 6.50 -0.53 -15.53
N TRP A 110 7.07 -0.24 -14.37
CA TRP A 110 7.70 1.05 -14.09
C TRP A 110 8.89 1.31 -14.99
N LEU A 111 9.75 0.31 -15.21
CA LEU A 111 10.89 0.44 -16.14
C LEU A 111 10.44 0.70 -17.58
N VAL A 112 9.31 0.13 -18.00
CA VAL A 112 8.80 0.26 -19.38
C VAL A 112 8.03 1.56 -19.59
N PHE A 113 7.17 1.95 -18.65
CA PHE A 113 6.20 3.05 -18.84
C PHE A 113 6.55 4.32 -18.06
N GLY A 114 7.39 4.22 -17.02
CA GLY A 114 7.55 5.24 -15.99
C GLY A 114 6.33 5.32 -15.06
N TYR A 115 6.42 6.11 -13.99
CA TYR A 115 5.37 6.22 -12.98
C TYR A 115 4.05 6.82 -13.52
N GLU A 116 4.13 7.91 -14.29
CA GLU A 116 2.95 8.63 -14.81
C GLU A 116 2.04 7.76 -15.68
N ARG A 117 2.65 6.88 -16.49
CA ARG A 117 1.93 6.00 -17.43
C ARG A 117 1.82 4.56 -16.93
N HIS A 118 2.23 4.29 -15.69
CA HIS A 118 2.25 2.95 -15.13
C HIS A 118 0.83 2.34 -15.09
N PRO A 119 0.56 1.19 -15.73
CA PRO A 119 -0.80 0.65 -15.83
C PRO A 119 -1.50 0.41 -14.49
N LEU A 120 -0.78 -0.12 -13.48
CA LEU A 120 -1.35 -0.35 -12.15
C LEU A 120 -1.64 0.95 -11.40
N GLU A 121 -0.86 2.01 -11.66
CA GLU A 121 -1.05 3.32 -11.04
C GLU A 121 -2.24 4.04 -11.69
N ARG A 122 -2.39 3.93 -13.00
CA ARG A 122 -3.56 4.47 -13.72
C ARG A 122 -4.86 3.81 -13.27
N ASP A 123 -4.83 2.49 -13.06
CA ASP A 123 -5.97 1.76 -12.48
C ASP A 123 -6.26 2.20 -11.03
N ALA A 124 -5.24 2.47 -10.22
CA ALA A 124 -5.40 3.02 -8.86
C ALA A 124 -5.97 4.45 -8.86
N ARG A 125 -5.43 5.35 -9.70
CA ARG A 125 -5.93 6.72 -9.90
C ARG A 125 -7.38 6.75 -10.38
N ALA A 126 -7.72 5.91 -11.35
CA ALA A 126 -9.08 5.80 -11.86
C ALA A 126 -10.06 5.33 -10.77
N ALA A 127 -9.65 4.38 -9.92
CA ALA A 127 -10.45 3.93 -8.79
C ALA A 127 -10.63 4.99 -7.69
N ALA A 128 -9.64 5.88 -7.53
CA ALA A 128 -9.67 7.00 -6.59
C ALA A 128 -10.44 8.23 -7.12
N GLY A 129 -10.79 8.26 -8.42
CA GLY A 129 -11.42 9.41 -9.06
C GLY A 129 -10.46 10.57 -9.32
N GLU A 130 -9.15 10.31 -9.35
CA GLU A 130 -8.14 11.30 -9.72
C GLU A 130 -8.22 11.57 -11.23
N ALA A 131 -8.51 12.81 -11.62
CA ALA A 131 -8.56 13.20 -13.04
C ALA A 131 -7.14 13.22 -13.64
N PHE A 132 -7.02 12.75 -14.89
CA PHE A 132 -5.77 12.65 -15.66
C PHE A 132 -5.24 14.01 -16.10
#